data_AF-A0A970JPI3-F1
#
_entry.id   AF-A0A970JPI3-F1
#
_cell.length_a   1.000
_cell.length_b   1.000
_cell.length_c   1.000
_cell.angle_alpha   90.00
_cell.angle_beta   90.00
_cell.angle_gamma   90.00
#
_symmetry.space_group_name_H-M   'P 1'
#
loop_
_entity.id
_entity.type
_entity.pdbx_description
1 polymer ?
#
loop_
_entity_poly.entity_id
_entity_poly.type
_entity_poly.pdbx_seq_one_letter_code
_entity_poly.pdbx_strand_id
1 'polypeptide(L)'
;MGRSGSSRGAGSSSEIGNGAALAGVGFWAQAALFLAAIPVIMFRFVARIDVPWQVSAFHMPGVRLASSSAGALISALGAYVAIRAWMCLSLVGASPLGQAPRVLVTRGIYRFVMNPMYWGYTVFWLGMTVRLRSAAMLAASAVVGAGLALWSLAVERPALRRRFGAEYIEYERHTPSILPTWKVLFYDWRDFPMIRMLVAFVLRIVARALWRVDVKGIQHVPRKGPGVIVSNHVMYLDPFLINMFATASTRYVASDELFRKPFTRWFFRAMGAISKKRWSRDIGVLRQIRSALNRGELVGIFPEGGRNWDGAPVPVGDEVYRLLMHLDAPVTCVSLHGAHEAWPRWCRWPSVCNVTVEFFEPLRPSDFETVERFRHEVERRIFACADDEPQPRKGVPARGPSHVGITTVAWGCLRCGAPMSLGHTDAGLECRSCGASYTVTPALEVVDDATGRRMLERDYRAALLERLRAGRMLDAPGGEFNVDCQADVYSIRSTRELVPLARGALRLTRSGLHFSGRAAPRKGERGERGKGEPFELDCAVEDIDFTYLNLANHLVVVSRGRALQFHIKGDSPVRWEDYLLTARGSAVRQWRSGEQVRRRAKANGGGVDPA
;
A
#
# COMPACT_ATOMS: atom_id res chain seq x y z
N MET A 1 -55.58 -25.43 15.59
CA MET A 1 -55.50 -24.72 14.30
C MET A 1 -54.14 -24.05 14.20
N GLY A 2 -53.39 -24.31 13.13
CA GLY A 2 -52.19 -23.54 12.73
C GLY A 2 -50.85 -23.87 13.40
N ARG A 3 -50.28 -25.05 13.11
CA ARG A 3 -48.84 -25.32 13.25
C ARG A 3 -48.12 -24.88 11.97
N SER A 4 -47.03 -24.13 12.07
CA SER A 4 -45.98 -24.10 11.04
C SER A 4 -44.61 -23.96 11.68
N GLY A 5 -43.90 -25.08 11.77
CA GLY A 5 -42.47 -25.10 12.08
C GLY A 5 -41.67 -24.81 10.81
N SER A 6 -40.63 -23.98 10.93
CA SER A 6 -39.58 -23.86 9.92
C SER A 6 -38.34 -24.61 10.42
N SER A 7 -38.15 -25.82 9.90
CA SER A 7 -36.93 -26.60 10.03
C SER A 7 -35.76 -25.86 9.37
N ARG A 8 -34.67 -25.72 10.13
CA ARG A 8 -33.35 -25.29 9.64
C ARG A 8 -32.82 -26.29 8.62
N GLY A 9 -32.69 -25.88 7.36
CA GLY A 9 -31.92 -26.59 6.35
C GLY A 9 -30.44 -26.27 6.50
N ALA A 10 -29.67 -27.21 7.03
CA ALA A 10 -28.22 -27.25 6.87
C ALA A 10 -27.93 -27.66 5.42
N GLY A 11 -27.71 -26.68 4.54
CA GLY A 11 -27.40 -26.86 3.11
C GLY A 11 -26.02 -26.29 2.76
N SER A 12 -25.09 -27.21 2.49
CA SER A 12 -23.90 -27.10 1.62
C SER A 12 -22.95 -25.89 1.74
N SER A 13 -22.19 -25.82 2.84
CA SER A 13 -20.84 -25.22 2.82
C SER A 13 -19.81 -26.03 2.01
N SER A 14 -20.17 -27.24 1.54
CA SER A 14 -19.31 -28.14 0.76
C SER A 14 -19.38 -27.93 -0.77
N GLU A 15 -20.47 -27.39 -1.31
CA GLU A 15 -20.65 -27.23 -2.77
C GLU A 15 -19.86 -26.05 -3.35
N ILE A 16 -19.70 -24.97 -2.58
CA ILE A 16 -18.88 -23.81 -2.96
C ILE A 16 -17.38 -24.18 -2.96
N GLY A 17 -16.96 -25.11 -2.08
CA GLY A 17 -15.58 -25.59 -2.01
C GLY A 17 -15.17 -26.48 -3.20
N ASN A 18 -16.06 -27.38 -3.63
CA ASN A 18 -15.77 -28.32 -4.72
C ASN A 18 -15.75 -27.65 -6.11
N GLY A 19 -16.62 -26.67 -6.36
CA GLY A 19 -16.62 -25.92 -7.62
C GLY A 19 -15.37 -25.06 -7.82
N ALA A 20 -14.81 -24.49 -6.74
CA ALA A 20 -13.57 -23.72 -6.78
C ALA A 20 -12.33 -24.62 -6.99
N ALA A 21 -12.33 -25.82 -6.39
CA ALA A 21 -11.28 -26.81 -6.58
C ALA A 21 -11.25 -27.35 -8.02
N LEU A 22 -12.40 -27.70 -8.59
CA LEU A 22 -12.52 -28.18 -9.98
C LEU A 22 -12.15 -27.09 -11.01
N ALA A 23 -12.52 -25.83 -10.76
CA ALA A 23 -12.09 -24.71 -11.61
C ALA A 23 -10.57 -24.48 -11.57
N GLY A 24 -9.96 -24.59 -10.39
CA GLY A 24 -8.50 -24.49 -10.21
C GLY A 24 -7.72 -25.60 -10.93
N VAL A 25 -8.25 -26.83 -10.90
CA VAL A 25 -7.66 -27.99 -11.62
C VAL A 25 -7.65 -27.75 -13.14
N GLY A 26 -8.72 -27.17 -13.70
CA GLY A 26 -8.80 -26.85 -15.13
C GLY A 26 -7.76 -25.83 -15.61
N PHE A 27 -7.42 -24.84 -14.78
CA PHE A 27 -6.37 -23.86 -15.10
C PHE A 27 -4.98 -24.47 -15.07
N TRP A 28 -4.64 -25.23 -14.04
CA TRP A 28 -3.32 -25.87 -13.96
C TRP A 28 -3.14 -26.90 -15.08
N ALA A 29 -4.22 -27.58 -15.49
CA ALA A 29 -4.22 -28.42 -16.68
C ALA A 29 -3.98 -27.62 -17.97
N GLN A 30 -4.66 -26.48 -18.16
CA GLN A 30 -4.40 -25.60 -19.31
C GLN A 30 -2.98 -25.03 -19.29
N ALA A 31 -2.50 -24.54 -18.15
CA ALA A 31 -1.14 -24.00 -18.01
C ALA A 31 -0.09 -25.08 -18.29
N ALA A 32 -0.26 -26.29 -17.77
CA ALA A 32 0.60 -27.44 -18.06
C ALA A 32 0.56 -27.82 -19.55
N LEU A 33 -0.62 -27.77 -20.17
CA LEU A 33 -0.78 -28.01 -21.61
C LEU A 33 0.03 -27.00 -22.44
N PHE A 34 -0.10 -25.71 -22.15
CA PHE A 34 0.56 -24.63 -22.91
C PHE A 34 2.05 -24.46 -22.59
N LEU A 35 2.46 -24.63 -21.34
CA LEU A 35 3.84 -24.36 -20.91
C LEU A 35 4.75 -25.59 -20.94
N ALA A 36 4.19 -26.80 -20.99
CA ALA A 36 4.97 -28.03 -20.99
C ALA A 36 4.56 -29.01 -22.09
N ALA A 37 3.30 -29.45 -22.16
CA ALA A 37 2.91 -30.54 -23.06
C ALA A 37 3.03 -30.17 -24.54
N ILE A 38 2.46 -29.02 -24.97
CA ILE A 38 2.58 -28.53 -26.35
C ILE A 38 4.06 -28.33 -26.73
N PRO A 39 4.90 -27.61 -25.94
CA PRO A 39 6.32 -27.50 -26.22
C PRO A 39 7.01 -28.86 -26.40
N VAL A 40 6.80 -29.81 -25.49
CA VAL A 40 7.41 -31.14 -25.54
C VAL A 40 6.97 -31.91 -26.78
N ILE A 41 5.68 -31.85 -27.14
CA ILE A 41 5.14 -32.49 -28.34
C ILE A 41 5.77 -31.86 -29.60
N MET A 42 5.83 -30.52 -29.67
CA MET A 42 6.43 -29.80 -30.79
C MET A 42 7.91 -30.17 -30.95
N PHE A 43 8.70 -30.16 -29.87
CA PHE A 43 10.11 -30.55 -29.93
C PHE A 43 10.30 -32.02 -30.32
N ARG A 44 9.46 -32.94 -29.82
CA ARG A 44 9.49 -34.36 -30.24
C ARG A 44 9.10 -34.57 -31.70
N PHE A 45 8.13 -33.81 -32.21
CA PHE A 45 7.71 -33.83 -33.61
C PHE A 45 8.84 -33.33 -34.53
N VAL A 46 9.43 -32.18 -34.19
CA VAL A 46 10.58 -31.60 -34.92
C VAL A 46 11.76 -32.56 -34.90
N ALA A 47 12.09 -33.15 -33.75
CA ALA A 47 13.15 -34.15 -33.63
C ALA A 47 12.86 -35.46 -34.38
N ARG A 48 11.64 -35.73 -34.85
CA ARG A 48 11.36 -36.89 -35.72
C ARG A 48 11.41 -36.56 -37.21
N ILE A 49 11.03 -35.34 -37.58
CA ILE A 49 10.90 -34.93 -38.98
C ILE A 49 12.17 -34.29 -39.52
N ASP A 50 12.90 -33.54 -38.69
CA ASP A 50 14.13 -32.88 -39.12
C ASP A 50 15.37 -33.77 -38.94
N VAL A 51 15.29 -34.85 -38.15
CA VAL A 51 16.42 -35.78 -37.95
C VAL A 51 16.83 -36.55 -39.21
N PRO A 52 15.94 -36.87 -40.18
CA PRO A 52 16.34 -37.41 -41.49
C PRO A 52 16.91 -36.36 -42.48
N TRP A 53 16.89 -35.05 -42.18
CA TRP A 53 17.23 -33.96 -43.12
C TRP A 53 18.45 -33.12 -42.69
N GLN A 54 19.47 -33.75 -42.08
CA GLN A 54 20.76 -33.07 -41.81
C GLN A 54 21.60 -32.75 -43.07
N VAL A 55 21.06 -32.93 -44.28
CA VAL A 55 21.75 -32.63 -45.55
C VAL A 55 20.94 -31.66 -46.41
N SER A 56 20.77 -30.42 -45.96
CA SER A 56 20.66 -29.30 -46.88
C SER A 56 21.18 -28.05 -46.21
N ALA A 57 22.48 -27.86 -46.34
CA ALA A 57 23.18 -26.65 -45.98
C ALA A 57 22.60 -25.44 -46.73
N PHE A 58 22.00 -24.51 -46.00
CA PHE A 58 22.24 -23.08 -46.27
C PHE A 58 23.28 -22.60 -45.25
N HIS A 59 24.55 -22.88 -45.54
CA HIS A 59 25.71 -22.34 -44.83
C HIS A 59 26.07 -20.97 -45.45
N MET A 60 25.50 -19.88 -44.94
CA MET A 60 25.99 -18.52 -45.15
C MET A 60 26.42 -17.90 -43.80
N PRO A 61 27.73 -17.81 -43.50
CA PRO A 61 28.25 -17.44 -42.17
C PRO A 61 27.79 -16.06 -41.65
N GLY A 62 27.43 -15.12 -42.53
CA GLY A 62 26.91 -13.79 -42.14
C GLY A 62 25.39 -13.70 -41.93
N VAL A 63 24.61 -14.51 -42.66
CA VAL A 63 23.14 -14.57 -42.55
C VAL A 63 22.70 -15.31 -41.28
N ARG A 64 23.59 -16.11 -40.68
CA ARG A 64 23.31 -16.92 -39.49
C ARG A 64 23.07 -16.13 -38.24
N LEU A 65 23.90 -15.12 -37.98
CA LEU A 65 23.78 -14.30 -36.78
C LEU A 65 22.57 -13.36 -36.87
N ALA A 66 22.33 -12.79 -38.05
CA ALA A 66 21.20 -11.92 -38.32
C ALA A 66 19.85 -12.65 -38.16
N SER A 67 19.69 -13.84 -38.76
CA SER A 67 18.44 -14.62 -38.62
C SER A 67 18.25 -15.22 -37.22
N SER A 68 19.31 -15.62 -36.52
CA SER A 68 19.21 -16.06 -35.11
C SER A 68 18.81 -14.92 -34.17
N SER A 69 19.32 -13.71 -34.42
CA SER A 69 18.97 -12.51 -33.64
C SER A 69 17.55 -12.04 -33.95
N ALA A 70 17.15 -12.05 -35.23
CA ALA A 70 15.78 -11.75 -35.64
C ALA A 70 14.77 -12.73 -35.04
N GLY A 71 15.05 -14.04 -35.09
CA GLY A 71 14.22 -15.05 -34.45
C GLY A 71 14.11 -14.86 -32.93
N ALA A 72 15.21 -14.53 -32.26
CA ALA A 72 15.21 -14.22 -30.82
C ALA A 72 14.36 -12.99 -30.47
N LEU A 73 14.43 -11.93 -31.28
CA LEU A 73 13.62 -10.72 -31.10
C LEU A 73 12.14 -11.00 -31.29
N ILE A 74 11.77 -11.77 -32.33
CA ILE A 74 10.39 -12.20 -32.58
C ILE A 74 9.88 -13.07 -31.42
N SER A 75 10.68 -14.02 -30.93
CA SER A 75 10.30 -14.83 -29.77
C SER A 75 10.13 -13.97 -28.51
N ALA A 76 11.05 -13.04 -28.25
CA ALA A 76 10.95 -12.14 -27.11
C ALA A 76 9.69 -11.27 -27.17
N LEU A 77 9.33 -10.76 -28.35
CA LEU A 77 8.09 -10.02 -28.57
C LEU A 77 6.85 -10.88 -28.31
N GLY A 78 6.82 -12.11 -28.83
CA GLY A 78 5.73 -13.06 -28.58
C GLY A 78 5.55 -13.38 -27.10
N ALA A 79 6.66 -13.69 -26.41
CA ALA A 79 6.67 -13.93 -24.97
C ALA A 79 6.18 -12.69 -24.19
N TYR A 80 6.66 -11.50 -24.57
CA TYR A 80 6.22 -10.25 -23.96
C TYR A 80 4.71 -10.04 -24.09
N VAL A 81 4.14 -10.17 -25.30
CA VAL A 81 2.69 -10.02 -25.51
C VAL A 81 1.90 -11.05 -24.72
N ALA A 82 2.34 -12.31 -24.69
CA ALA A 82 1.66 -13.39 -23.97
C ALA A 82 1.67 -13.17 -22.44
N ILE A 83 2.85 -12.89 -21.86
CA ILE A 83 3.00 -12.63 -20.42
C ILE A 83 2.20 -11.38 -20.03
N ARG A 84 2.26 -10.33 -20.85
CA ARG A 84 1.55 -9.06 -20.60
C ARG A 84 0.04 -9.24 -20.67
N ALA A 85 -0.47 -10.00 -21.65
CA ALA A 85 -1.87 -10.39 -21.74
C ALA A 85 -2.33 -11.16 -20.50
N TRP A 86 -1.57 -12.19 -20.12
CA TRP A 86 -1.87 -13.01 -18.95
C TRP A 86 -1.88 -12.20 -17.64
N MET A 87 -0.88 -11.34 -17.44
CA MET A 87 -0.84 -10.44 -16.28
C MET A 87 -2.01 -9.46 -16.30
N CYS A 88 -2.37 -8.88 -17.45
CA CYS A 88 -3.51 -7.96 -17.56
C CYS A 88 -4.83 -8.68 -17.23
N LEU A 89 -5.01 -9.91 -17.73
CA LEU A 89 -6.18 -10.74 -17.42
C LEU A 89 -6.28 -11.08 -15.93
N SER A 90 -5.16 -11.52 -15.35
CA SER A 90 -5.08 -11.87 -13.93
C SER A 90 -5.34 -10.65 -13.05
N LEU A 91 -4.77 -9.50 -13.42
CA LEU A 91 -4.84 -8.26 -12.64
C LEU A 91 -6.17 -7.53 -12.77
N VAL A 92 -6.59 -7.25 -14.00
CA VAL A 92 -7.76 -6.41 -14.33
C VAL A 92 -9.04 -7.24 -14.42
N GLY A 93 -8.96 -8.48 -14.90
CA GLY A 93 -10.12 -9.37 -15.02
C GLY A 93 -10.64 -9.91 -13.70
N ALA A 94 -10.02 -9.50 -12.58
CA ALA A 94 -10.29 -9.99 -11.22
C ALA A 94 -10.38 -11.53 -11.18
N SER A 95 -9.45 -12.18 -11.89
CA SER A 95 -9.28 -13.63 -11.90
C SER A 95 -8.27 -13.97 -10.79
N PRO A 96 -8.68 -14.56 -9.66
CA PRO A 96 -7.75 -15.31 -8.82
C PRO A 96 -7.02 -16.31 -9.71
N LEU A 97 -5.73 -16.57 -9.44
CA LEU A 97 -4.92 -17.55 -10.16
C LEU A 97 -5.74 -18.82 -10.42
N GLY A 98 -6.14 -19.02 -11.68
CA GLY A 98 -6.90 -20.18 -12.13
C GLY A 98 -8.43 -20.14 -12.05
N GLN A 99 -9.05 -18.96 -12.05
CA GLN A 99 -10.50 -18.83 -12.24
C GLN A 99 -10.85 -18.07 -13.53
N ALA A 100 -12.00 -18.35 -14.12
CA ALA A 100 -12.46 -17.60 -15.28
C ALA A 100 -12.66 -16.11 -14.92
N PRO A 101 -12.24 -15.16 -15.77
CA PRO A 101 -12.25 -13.72 -15.44
C PRO A 101 -13.64 -13.27 -15.03
N ARG A 102 -13.77 -12.62 -13.87
CA ARG A 102 -15.06 -12.11 -13.37
C ARG A 102 -15.50 -10.85 -14.11
N VAL A 103 -14.54 -10.15 -14.72
CA VAL A 103 -14.75 -8.89 -15.42
C VAL A 103 -14.11 -8.98 -16.80
N LEU A 104 -14.80 -8.42 -17.80
CA LEU A 104 -14.28 -8.33 -19.15
C LEU A 104 -13.15 -7.30 -19.23
N VAL A 105 -11.99 -7.71 -19.75
CA VAL A 105 -10.83 -6.83 -19.93
C VAL A 105 -10.84 -6.28 -21.35
N THR A 106 -11.11 -4.99 -21.51
CA THR A 106 -11.22 -4.32 -22.83
C THR A 106 -10.15 -3.25 -23.08
N ARG A 107 -9.11 -3.19 -22.24
CA ARG A 107 -8.09 -2.14 -22.22
C ARG A 107 -6.66 -2.68 -22.33
N GLY A 108 -5.72 -1.79 -22.61
CA GLY A 108 -4.30 -2.13 -22.75
C GLY A 108 -4.06 -3.11 -23.90
N ILE A 109 -3.27 -4.15 -23.64
CA ILE A 109 -2.92 -5.19 -24.61
C ILE A 109 -4.13 -5.92 -25.22
N TYR A 110 -5.31 -5.89 -24.59
CA TYR A 110 -6.53 -6.46 -25.17
C TYR A 110 -7.15 -5.58 -26.28
N ARG A 111 -6.65 -4.37 -26.52
CA ARG A 111 -6.99 -3.58 -27.72
C ARG A 111 -6.04 -3.89 -28.89
N PHE A 112 -4.90 -4.53 -28.63
CA PHE A 112 -3.91 -4.86 -29.65
C PHE A 112 -4.48 -5.91 -30.60
N VAL A 113 -5.01 -7.00 -30.03
CA VAL A 113 -5.76 -8.06 -30.70
C VAL A 113 -6.68 -8.69 -29.66
N MET A 114 -7.77 -9.32 -30.10
CA MET A 114 -8.79 -9.89 -29.21
C MET A 114 -8.25 -10.98 -28.29
N ASN A 115 -7.35 -11.82 -28.80
CA ASN A 115 -6.70 -12.90 -28.04
C ASN A 115 -5.18 -12.70 -28.03
N PRO A 116 -4.67 -11.70 -27.29
CA PRO A 116 -3.26 -11.32 -27.32
C PRO A 116 -2.37 -12.43 -26.75
N MET A 117 -2.89 -13.23 -25.81
CA MET A 117 -2.16 -14.36 -25.26
C MET A 117 -1.88 -15.44 -26.31
N TYR A 118 -2.90 -15.86 -27.08
CA TYR A 118 -2.72 -16.83 -28.17
C TYR A 118 -1.85 -16.28 -29.28
N TRP A 119 -2.07 -15.01 -29.65
CA TRP A 119 -1.25 -14.34 -30.64
C TRP A 119 0.23 -14.32 -30.24
N GLY A 120 0.52 -13.91 -29.00
CA GLY A 120 1.88 -13.88 -28.47
C GLY A 120 2.53 -15.26 -28.42
N TYR A 121 1.76 -16.29 -28.03
CA TYR A 121 2.23 -17.68 -28.02
C TYR A 121 2.56 -18.20 -29.43
N THR A 122 1.72 -17.93 -30.43
CA THR A 122 1.99 -18.30 -31.83
C THR A 122 3.23 -17.58 -32.36
N VAL A 123 3.36 -16.28 -32.10
CA VAL A 123 4.51 -15.48 -32.53
C VAL A 123 5.80 -15.92 -31.84
N PHE A 124 5.73 -16.34 -30.57
CA PHE A 124 6.87 -16.91 -29.86
C PHE A 124 7.47 -18.10 -30.62
N TRP A 125 6.61 -19.04 -31.02
CA TRP A 125 7.01 -20.25 -31.75
C TRP A 125 7.45 -19.96 -33.18
N LEU A 126 6.82 -19.00 -33.88
CA LEU A 126 7.31 -18.53 -35.18
C LEU A 126 8.71 -17.92 -35.10
N GLY A 127 9.03 -17.17 -34.04
CA GLY A 127 10.39 -16.69 -33.80
C GLY A 127 11.39 -17.84 -33.58
N MET A 128 10.96 -18.90 -32.89
CA MET A 128 11.76 -20.10 -32.66
C MET A 128 12.01 -20.86 -33.98
N THR A 129 11.02 -20.90 -34.87
CA THR A 129 11.18 -21.41 -36.24
C THR A 129 12.27 -20.67 -37.01
N VAL A 130 12.28 -19.33 -36.98
CA VAL A 130 13.31 -18.53 -37.66
C VAL A 130 14.70 -18.78 -37.05
N ARG A 131 14.76 -18.95 -35.73
CA ARG A 131 15.99 -19.25 -34.99
C ARG A 131 16.56 -20.64 -35.32
N LEU A 132 15.69 -21.65 -35.36
CA LEU A 132 16.05 -23.05 -35.63
C LEU A 132 16.14 -23.37 -37.13
N ARG A 133 15.58 -22.51 -37.99
CA ARG A 133 15.42 -22.70 -39.44
C ARG A 133 14.75 -24.03 -39.81
N SER A 134 13.72 -24.39 -39.05
CA SER A 134 13.07 -25.70 -39.15
C SER A 134 11.71 -25.59 -39.85
N ALA A 135 11.54 -26.27 -40.98
CA ALA A 135 10.25 -26.37 -41.66
C ALA A 135 9.22 -27.15 -40.82
N ALA A 136 9.65 -28.18 -40.09
CA ALA A 136 8.80 -28.91 -39.16
C ALA A 136 8.29 -28.01 -38.02
N MET A 137 9.15 -27.13 -37.48
CA MET A 137 8.76 -26.18 -36.43
C MET A 137 7.80 -25.12 -36.99
N LEU A 138 7.98 -24.69 -38.24
CA LEU A 138 7.04 -23.79 -38.93
C LEU A 138 5.64 -24.42 -39.02
N ALA A 139 5.58 -25.66 -39.51
CA ALA A 139 4.34 -26.41 -39.65
C ALA A 139 3.66 -26.62 -38.28
N ALA A 140 4.41 -27.05 -37.28
CA ALA A 140 3.90 -27.22 -35.92
C ALA A 140 3.36 -25.91 -35.33
N SER A 141 4.08 -24.80 -35.53
CA SER A 141 3.66 -23.47 -35.06
C SER A 141 2.37 -22.99 -35.74
N ALA A 142 2.26 -23.23 -37.06
CA ALA A 142 1.07 -22.89 -37.84
C ALA A 142 -0.15 -23.71 -37.41
N VAL A 143 0.01 -25.02 -37.20
CA VAL A 143 -1.06 -25.90 -36.70
C VAL A 143 -1.54 -25.48 -35.32
N VAL A 144 -0.62 -25.20 -34.39
CA VAL A 144 -0.97 -24.74 -33.05
C VAL A 144 -1.67 -23.38 -33.09
N GLY A 145 -1.16 -22.43 -33.89
CA GLY A 145 -1.79 -21.12 -34.06
C GLY A 145 -3.19 -21.20 -34.67
N ALA A 146 -3.38 -22.01 -35.72
CA ALA A 146 -4.67 -22.24 -36.35
C ALA A 146 -5.66 -22.93 -35.38
N GLY A 147 -5.19 -23.93 -34.63
CA GLY A 147 -5.99 -24.60 -33.59
C GLY A 147 -6.46 -23.63 -32.51
N LEU A 148 -5.59 -22.73 -32.04
CA LEU A 148 -5.96 -21.71 -31.05
C LEU A 148 -6.96 -20.69 -31.62
N ALA A 149 -6.76 -20.26 -32.87
CA ALA A 149 -7.70 -19.36 -33.54
C ALA A 149 -9.09 -20.01 -33.69
N LEU A 150 -9.13 -21.27 -34.13
CA LEU A 150 -10.35 -22.06 -34.27
C LEU A 150 -11.05 -22.28 -32.92
N TRP A 151 -10.29 -22.67 -31.88
CA TRP A 151 -10.81 -22.79 -30.52
C TRP A 151 -11.43 -21.48 -30.03
N SER A 152 -10.74 -20.34 -30.26
CA SER A 152 -11.27 -19.04 -29.85
C SER A 152 -12.61 -18.75 -30.55
N LEU A 153 -12.71 -19.02 -31.86
CA LEU A 153 -13.91 -18.76 -32.64
C LEU A 153 -15.07 -19.70 -32.28
N ALA A 154 -14.79 -20.98 -32.08
CA ALA A 154 -15.81 -22.01 -31.87
C ALA A 154 -16.27 -22.12 -30.42
N VAL A 155 -15.38 -21.85 -29.45
CA VAL A 155 -15.66 -22.11 -28.03
C VAL A 155 -15.56 -20.85 -27.18
N GLU A 156 -14.44 -20.14 -27.24
CA GLU A 156 -14.18 -19.02 -26.32
C GLU A 156 -15.12 -17.83 -26.57
N ARG A 157 -15.26 -17.38 -27.83
CA ARG A 157 -16.12 -16.23 -28.15
C ARG A 157 -17.59 -16.49 -27.86
N PRO A 158 -18.20 -17.64 -28.25
CA PRO A 158 -19.57 -17.94 -27.85
C PRO A 158 -19.75 -17.98 -26.33
N ALA A 159 -18.78 -18.54 -25.60
CA ALA A 159 -18.81 -18.55 -24.13
C ALA A 159 -18.73 -17.14 -23.53
N LEU A 160 -17.85 -16.28 -24.04
CA LEU A 160 -17.70 -14.90 -23.58
C LEU A 160 -18.93 -14.03 -23.94
N ARG A 161 -19.51 -14.21 -25.13
CA ARG A 161 -20.80 -13.57 -25.51
C ARG A 161 -21.91 -13.96 -24.55
N ARG A 162 -22.05 -15.25 -24.22
CA ARG A 162 -23.04 -15.74 -23.24
C ARG A 162 -22.82 -15.14 -21.84
N ARG A 163 -21.57 -14.91 -21.45
CA ARG A 163 -21.21 -14.45 -20.11
C ARG A 163 -21.32 -12.94 -19.91
N PHE A 164 -20.87 -12.15 -20.89
CA PHE A 164 -20.72 -10.70 -20.78
C PHE A 164 -21.69 -9.91 -21.67
N GLY A 165 -22.46 -10.59 -22.52
CA GLY A 165 -23.54 -9.99 -23.31
C GLY A 165 -23.08 -8.80 -24.17
N ALA A 166 -23.82 -7.69 -24.07
CA ALA A 166 -23.63 -6.49 -24.88
C ALA A 166 -22.23 -5.87 -24.74
N GLU A 167 -21.62 -5.91 -23.54
CA GLU A 167 -20.27 -5.37 -23.33
C GLU A 167 -19.21 -6.07 -24.18
N TYR A 168 -19.33 -7.40 -24.33
CA TYR A 168 -18.40 -8.17 -25.15
C TYR A 168 -18.63 -7.97 -26.65
N ILE A 169 -19.89 -7.88 -27.07
CA ILE A 169 -20.24 -7.61 -28.46
C ILE A 169 -19.67 -6.26 -28.89
N GLU A 170 -19.76 -5.24 -28.03
CA GLU A 170 -19.21 -3.92 -28.30
C GLU A 170 -17.68 -3.93 -28.37
N TYR A 171 -17.03 -4.70 -27.49
CA TYR A 171 -15.58 -4.94 -27.53
C TYR A 171 -15.15 -5.65 -28.82
N GLU A 172 -15.91 -6.64 -29.28
CA GLU A 172 -15.66 -7.39 -30.50
C GLU A 172 -15.73 -6.51 -31.76
N ARG A 173 -16.62 -5.52 -31.79
CA ARG A 173 -16.72 -4.56 -32.90
C ARG A 173 -15.49 -3.67 -33.05
N HIS A 174 -14.86 -3.31 -31.92
CA HIS A 174 -13.78 -2.32 -31.88
C HIS A 174 -12.38 -2.93 -31.81
N THR A 175 -12.27 -4.25 -31.71
CA THR A 175 -11.00 -4.94 -31.50
C THR A 175 -10.74 -5.95 -32.61
N PRO A 176 -9.61 -5.87 -33.30
CA PRO A 176 -9.33 -6.82 -34.37
C PRO A 176 -9.15 -8.23 -33.80
N SER A 177 -9.68 -9.19 -34.54
CA SER A 177 -9.71 -10.59 -34.18
C SER A 177 -8.38 -11.32 -34.38
N ILE A 178 -7.62 -10.96 -35.41
CA ILE A 178 -6.40 -11.67 -35.84
C ILE A 178 -5.23 -10.71 -36.06
N LEU A 179 -5.44 -9.65 -36.84
CA LEU A 179 -4.37 -8.71 -37.20
C LEU A 179 -4.20 -7.64 -36.12
N PRO A 180 -2.99 -7.50 -35.54
CA PRO A 180 -2.80 -6.61 -34.41
C PRO A 180 -2.76 -5.13 -34.79
N THR A 181 -3.24 -4.28 -33.89
CA THR A 181 -3.09 -2.82 -34.00
C THR A 181 -1.80 -2.37 -33.30
N TRP A 182 -0.68 -2.32 -34.02
CA TRP A 182 0.65 -2.02 -33.46
C TRP A 182 0.76 -0.72 -32.66
N LYS A 183 -0.02 0.31 -33.02
CA LYS A 183 -0.08 1.57 -32.25
C LYS A 183 -0.47 1.32 -30.79
N VAL A 184 -1.30 0.31 -30.51
CA VAL A 184 -1.72 -0.03 -29.14
C VAL A 184 -0.54 -0.48 -28.30
N LEU A 185 0.38 -1.28 -28.85
CA LEU A 185 1.53 -1.79 -28.09
C LEU A 185 2.42 -0.65 -27.55
N PHE A 186 2.49 0.47 -28.29
CA PHE A 186 3.24 1.66 -27.91
C PHE A 186 2.59 2.44 -26.77
N TYR A 187 1.26 2.63 -26.81
CA TYR A 187 0.53 3.35 -25.75
C TYR A 187 0.26 2.49 -24.51
N ASP A 188 0.06 1.19 -24.70
CA ASP A 188 -0.19 0.23 -23.62
C ASP A 188 0.95 0.25 -22.59
N TRP A 189 2.21 0.35 -23.02
CA TRP A 189 3.35 0.48 -22.10
C TRP A 189 3.30 1.76 -21.24
N ARG A 190 2.64 2.82 -21.70
CA ARG A 190 2.41 4.06 -20.94
C ARG A 190 1.24 3.93 -19.97
N ASP A 191 0.15 3.30 -20.39
CA ASP A 191 -1.07 3.16 -19.59
C ASP A 191 -0.88 2.15 -18.44
N PHE A 192 -0.18 1.04 -18.70
CA PHE A 192 0.17 0.03 -17.72
C PHE A 192 1.68 -0.25 -17.76
N PRO A 193 2.47 0.46 -16.93
CA PRO A 193 3.89 0.17 -16.80
C PRO A 193 4.06 -1.27 -16.31
N MET A 194 4.88 -2.07 -17.00
CA MET A 194 5.14 -3.48 -16.65
C MET A 194 5.52 -3.66 -15.18
N ILE A 195 6.25 -2.69 -14.63
CA ILE A 195 6.63 -2.69 -13.21
C ILE A 195 5.42 -2.65 -12.27
N ARG A 196 4.35 -1.91 -12.58
CA ARG A 196 3.13 -1.90 -11.75
C ARG A 196 2.47 -3.27 -11.74
N MET A 197 2.41 -3.89 -12.91
CA MET A 197 1.81 -5.22 -13.07
C MET A 197 2.63 -6.28 -12.34
N LEU A 198 3.95 -6.24 -12.48
CA LEU A 198 4.85 -7.15 -11.78
C LEU A 198 4.76 -6.98 -10.26
N VAL A 199 4.77 -5.73 -9.77
CA VAL A 199 4.62 -5.44 -8.34
C VAL A 199 3.28 -5.94 -7.82
N ALA A 200 2.17 -5.66 -8.52
CA ALA A 200 0.86 -6.17 -8.12
C ALA A 200 0.81 -7.69 -8.13
N PHE A 201 1.42 -8.35 -9.12
CA PHE A 201 1.49 -9.82 -9.20
C PHE A 201 2.27 -10.43 -8.02
N VAL A 202 3.47 -9.93 -7.76
CA VAL A 202 4.31 -10.40 -6.65
C VAL A 202 3.61 -10.15 -5.32
N LEU A 203 3.05 -8.96 -5.12
CA LEU A 203 2.33 -8.62 -3.89
C LEU A 203 1.09 -9.48 -3.69
N ARG A 204 0.36 -9.85 -4.76
CA ARG A 204 -0.75 -10.81 -4.64
C ARG A 204 -0.30 -12.17 -4.15
N ILE A 205 0.83 -12.69 -4.65
CA ILE A 205 1.38 -13.97 -4.18
C ILE A 205 1.74 -13.88 -2.70
N VAL A 206 2.49 -12.84 -2.33
CA VAL A 206 2.94 -12.62 -0.94
C VAL A 206 1.76 -12.41 -0.01
N ALA A 207 0.80 -11.57 -0.39
CA ALA A 207 -0.38 -11.27 0.42
C ALA A 207 -1.30 -12.49 0.57
N ARG A 208 -1.47 -13.34 -0.45
CA ARG A 208 -2.22 -14.59 -0.30
C ARG A 208 -1.51 -15.59 0.62
N ALA A 209 -0.18 -15.67 0.52
CA ALA A 209 0.62 -16.57 1.35
C ALA A 209 0.63 -16.16 2.83
N LEU A 210 0.76 -14.86 3.12
CA LEU A 210 0.86 -14.35 4.48
C LEU A 210 -0.51 -13.98 5.08
N TRP A 211 -1.40 -13.36 4.31
CA TRP A 211 -2.53 -12.63 4.88
C TRP A 211 -3.92 -13.15 4.52
N ARG A 212 -3.99 -14.28 3.78
CA ARG A 212 -5.25 -14.91 3.37
C ARG A 212 -6.32 -13.90 2.92
N VAL A 213 -5.89 -12.94 2.09
CA VAL A 213 -6.67 -11.72 1.84
C VAL A 213 -8.05 -12.03 1.27
N ASP A 214 -9.09 -11.52 1.94
CA ASP A 214 -10.47 -11.53 1.49
C ASP A 214 -10.91 -10.13 1.02
N VAL A 215 -11.96 -10.07 0.20
CA VAL A 215 -12.48 -8.82 -0.35
C VAL A 215 -14.01 -8.76 -0.27
N LYS A 216 -14.51 -7.66 0.31
CA LYS A 216 -15.95 -7.36 0.38
C LYS A 216 -16.26 -6.13 -0.47
N GLY A 217 -17.44 -6.11 -1.08
CA GLY A 217 -17.92 -4.94 -1.83
C GLY A 217 -17.17 -4.63 -3.13
N ILE A 218 -16.49 -5.61 -3.73
CA ILE A 218 -15.70 -5.45 -4.97
C ILE A 218 -16.49 -4.78 -6.12
N GLN A 219 -17.83 -4.92 -6.14
CA GLN A 219 -18.71 -4.29 -7.11
C GLN A 219 -18.72 -2.75 -7.01
N HIS A 220 -18.38 -2.19 -5.85
CA HIS A 220 -18.31 -0.74 -5.63
C HIS A 220 -17.01 -0.10 -6.13
N VAL A 221 -16.02 -0.92 -6.54
CA VAL A 221 -14.76 -0.42 -7.08
C VAL A 221 -15.01 0.33 -8.39
N PRO A 222 -14.57 1.60 -8.51
CA PRO A 222 -14.69 2.36 -9.75
C PRO A 222 -13.95 1.66 -10.90
N ARG A 223 -14.69 1.21 -11.91
CA ARG A 223 -14.13 0.51 -13.08
C ARG A 223 -13.74 1.46 -14.23
N LYS A 224 -14.47 2.58 -14.35
CA LYS A 224 -14.28 3.59 -15.38
C LYS A 224 -14.54 4.97 -14.78
N GLY A 225 -13.87 5.99 -15.33
CA GLY A 225 -14.07 7.38 -14.93
C GLY A 225 -13.25 7.80 -13.72
N PRO A 226 -13.24 9.11 -13.41
CA PRO A 226 -12.56 9.65 -12.24
C PRO A 226 -13.17 9.14 -10.94
N GLY A 227 -12.35 9.04 -9.91
CA GLY A 227 -12.81 8.73 -8.56
C GLY A 227 -11.69 8.90 -7.55
N VAL A 228 -12.07 9.07 -6.29
CA VAL A 228 -11.16 9.11 -5.16
C VAL A 228 -11.38 7.88 -4.30
N ILE A 229 -10.29 7.18 -3.97
CA ILE A 229 -10.30 6.11 -2.98
C ILE A 229 -9.81 6.69 -1.66
N VAL A 230 -10.60 6.55 -0.60
CA VAL A 230 -10.25 7.02 0.75
C VAL A 230 -10.24 5.83 1.70
N SER A 231 -9.16 5.65 2.47
CA SER A 231 -8.98 4.49 3.35
C SER A 231 -8.27 4.84 4.64
N ASN A 232 -8.45 4.02 5.68
CA ASN A 232 -7.58 4.00 6.86
C ASN A 232 -6.14 3.60 6.47
N HIS A 233 -5.15 4.04 7.26
CA HIS A 233 -3.73 3.81 7.03
C HIS A 233 -3.06 3.12 8.22
N VAL A 234 -2.91 1.80 8.13
CA VAL A 234 -2.44 0.93 9.22
C VAL A 234 -1.07 0.32 8.92
N MET A 235 -0.78 -0.07 7.68
CA MET A 235 0.50 -0.71 7.33
C MET A 235 1.16 -0.10 6.08
N TYR A 236 2.42 -0.46 5.84
CA TYR A 236 3.18 0.06 4.69
C TYR A 236 2.57 -0.34 3.34
N LEU A 237 1.90 -1.50 3.28
CA LEU A 237 1.40 -2.08 2.04
C LEU A 237 -0.08 -1.76 1.76
N ASP A 238 -0.73 -0.90 2.54
CA ASP A 238 -2.14 -0.51 2.34
C ASP A 238 -2.46 -0.10 0.89
N PRO A 239 -1.71 0.82 0.25
CA PRO A 239 -2.02 1.25 -1.11
C PRO A 239 -1.95 0.10 -2.12
N PHE A 240 -1.07 -0.86 -1.84
CA PHE A 240 -0.87 -2.01 -2.71
C PHE A 240 -1.94 -3.06 -2.51
N LEU A 241 -2.38 -3.32 -1.27
CA LEU A 241 -3.49 -4.24 -0.99
C LEU A 241 -4.77 -3.77 -1.65
N ILE A 242 -5.09 -2.48 -1.52
CA ILE A 242 -6.26 -1.89 -2.18
C ILE A 242 -6.14 -2.04 -3.70
N ASN A 243 -4.96 -1.76 -4.26
CA ASN A 243 -4.68 -1.94 -5.69
C ASN A 243 -4.65 -3.39 -6.17
N MET A 244 -4.64 -4.39 -5.29
CA MET A 244 -4.87 -5.77 -5.73
C MET A 244 -6.28 -5.95 -6.26
N PHE A 245 -7.23 -5.11 -5.85
CA PHE A 245 -8.65 -5.21 -6.19
C PHE A 245 -9.16 -3.99 -6.96
N ALA A 246 -8.55 -2.83 -6.77
CA ALA A 246 -8.78 -1.64 -7.56
C ALA A 246 -8.07 -1.70 -8.93
N THR A 247 -8.56 -0.93 -9.90
CA THR A 247 -7.95 -0.89 -11.24
C THR A 247 -6.51 -0.35 -11.19
N ALA A 248 -5.64 -0.83 -12.08
CA ALA A 248 -4.20 -0.55 -12.05
C ALA A 248 -3.78 0.92 -12.33
N SER A 249 -4.75 1.84 -12.44
CA SER A 249 -4.55 3.28 -12.67
C SER A 249 -4.63 4.17 -11.42
N THR A 250 -4.77 3.61 -10.22
CA THR A 250 -4.84 4.42 -8.99
C THR A 250 -3.52 5.10 -8.64
N ARG A 251 -3.55 6.43 -8.48
CA ARG A 251 -2.41 7.26 -8.06
C ARG A 251 -2.57 7.68 -6.60
N TYR A 252 -1.71 7.18 -5.73
CA TYR A 252 -1.75 7.55 -4.32
C TYR A 252 -0.98 8.83 -4.04
N VAL A 253 -1.55 9.67 -3.17
CA VAL A 253 -0.83 10.79 -2.58
C VAL A 253 0.13 10.25 -1.52
N ALA A 254 1.42 10.44 -1.74
CA ALA A 254 2.49 9.85 -0.94
C ALA A 254 3.44 10.92 -0.42
N SER A 255 4.01 10.67 0.77
CA SER A 255 5.03 11.56 1.35
C SER A 255 6.23 11.66 0.40
N ASP A 256 6.67 12.88 0.14
CA ASP A 256 7.86 13.16 -0.66
C ASP A 256 9.17 12.65 -0.03
N GLU A 257 9.17 12.31 1.26
CA GLU A 257 10.22 11.55 1.94
C GLU A 257 10.54 10.23 1.19
N LEU A 258 9.55 9.58 0.58
CA LEU A 258 9.74 8.36 -0.21
C LEU A 258 10.53 8.60 -1.51
N PHE A 259 10.58 9.83 -2.00
CA PHE A 259 11.23 10.21 -3.25
C PHE A 259 12.66 10.72 -3.03
N ARG A 260 13.21 10.60 -1.82
CA ARG A 260 14.56 11.07 -1.49
C ARG A 260 15.66 10.31 -2.22
N LYS A 261 15.62 8.97 -2.19
CA LYS A 261 16.66 8.12 -2.79
C LYS A 261 16.39 7.93 -4.29
N PRO A 262 17.42 7.85 -5.16
CA PRO A 262 17.24 7.71 -6.61
C PRO A 262 16.38 6.50 -6.99
N PHE A 263 16.66 5.35 -6.37
CA PHE A 263 15.91 4.11 -6.61
C PHE A 263 14.44 4.22 -6.19
N THR A 264 14.17 4.66 -4.96
CA THR A 264 12.79 4.77 -4.46
C THR A 264 12.01 5.82 -5.25
N ARG A 265 12.65 6.93 -5.63
CA ARG A 265 12.06 7.94 -6.52
C ARG A 265 11.64 7.35 -7.86
N TRP A 266 12.53 6.62 -8.53
CA TRP A 266 12.21 5.97 -9.78
C TRP A 266 11.03 5.00 -9.61
N PHE A 267 11.06 4.18 -8.56
CA PHE A 267 10.01 3.22 -8.25
C PHE A 267 8.64 3.89 -8.02
N PHE A 268 8.54 4.87 -7.12
CA PHE A 268 7.26 5.53 -6.82
C PHE A 268 6.73 6.37 -7.98
N ARG A 269 7.62 6.96 -8.80
CA ARG A 269 7.23 7.61 -10.06
C ARG A 269 6.66 6.59 -11.06
N ALA A 270 7.30 5.44 -11.20
CA ALA A 270 6.81 4.37 -12.07
C ALA A 270 5.46 3.82 -11.59
N MET A 271 5.25 3.74 -10.27
CA MET A 271 3.95 3.44 -9.64
C MET A 271 2.91 4.56 -9.78
N GLY A 272 3.30 5.76 -10.23
CA GLY A 272 2.38 6.88 -10.47
C GLY A 272 1.99 7.67 -9.24
N ALA A 273 2.72 7.52 -8.13
CA ALA A 273 2.44 8.21 -6.89
C ALA A 273 2.60 9.74 -7.02
N ILE A 274 1.66 10.48 -6.44
CA ILE A 274 1.66 11.94 -6.38
C ILE A 274 2.44 12.35 -5.14
N SER A 275 3.61 12.96 -5.33
CA SER A 275 4.49 13.38 -4.26
C SER A 275 3.93 14.62 -3.56
N LYS A 276 3.60 14.52 -2.26
CA LYS A 276 3.14 15.63 -1.43
C LYS A 276 4.18 16.00 -0.38
N LYS A 277 4.55 17.28 -0.37
CA LYS A 277 5.27 17.88 0.77
C LYS A 277 4.35 17.83 1.97
N ARG A 278 4.79 17.13 3.02
CA ARG A 278 4.18 17.30 4.33
C ARG A 278 4.48 18.75 4.78
N TRP A 279 3.60 19.36 5.59
CA TRP A 279 3.80 20.70 6.18
C TRP A 279 3.76 21.92 5.22
N SER A 280 3.31 21.76 3.98
CA SER A 280 3.22 22.88 3.03
C SER A 280 1.94 22.80 2.20
N ARG A 281 1.30 23.95 1.95
CA ARG A 281 0.23 24.08 0.96
C ARG A 281 0.83 23.88 -0.44
N ASP A 282 0.79 22.64 -0.91
CA ASP A 282 1.33 22.30 -2.22
C ASP A 282 0.24 22.39 -3.30
N ILE A 283 0.07 23.58 -3.87
CA ILE A 283 -0.85 23.82 -4.99
C ILE A 283 -0.51 22.90 -6.17
N GLY A 284 0.75 22.51 -6.33
CA GLY A 284 1.20 21.58 -7.36
C GLY A 284 0.60 20.19 -7.20
N VAL A 285 0.42 19.71 -5.96
CA VAL A 285 -0.27 18.44 -5.66
C VAL A 285 -1.73 18.51 -6.07
N LEU A 286 -2.42 19.61 -5.74
CA LEU A 286 -3.83 19.79 -6.12
C LEU A 286 -4.02 19.76 -7.64
N ARG A 287 -3.13 20.45 -8.38
CA ARG A 287 -3.14 20.40 -9.85
C ARG A 287 -2.91 18.99 -10.39
N GLN A 288 -2.01 18.22 -9.78
CA GLN A 288 -1.76 16.83 -10.17
C GLN A 288 -2.95 15.93 -9.90
N ILE A 289 -3.62 16.08 -8.75
CA ILE A 289 -4.85 15.35 -8.41
C ILE A 289 -5.94 15.66 -9.44
N ARG A 290 -6.23 16.95 -9.68
CA ARG A 290 -7.24 17.37 -10.67
C ARG A 290 -6.91 16.88 -12.07
N SER A 291 -5.64 16.95 -12.47
CA SER A 291 -5.18 16.43 -13.76
C SER A 291 -5.36 14.92 -13.89
N ALA A 292 -5.13 14.14 -12.82
CA ALA A 292 -5.38 12.71 -12.80
C ALA A 292 -6.87 12.39 -12.94
N LEU A 293 -7.71 13.07 -12.17
CA LEU A 293 -9.17 12.94 -12.27
C LEU A 293 -9.66 13.32 -13.68
N ASN A 294 -9.18 14.42 -14.27
CA ASN A 294 -9.55 14.81 -15.64
C ASN A 294 -9.15 13.76 -16.70
N ARG A 295 -8.13 12.93 -16.45
CA ARG A 295 -7.76 11.79 -17.30
C ARG A 295 -8.60 10.53 -17.06
N GLY A 296 -9.57 10.59 -16.15
CA GLY A 296 -10.37 9.44 -15.73
C GLY A 296 -9.59 8.42 -14.90
N GLU A 297 -8.50 8.84 -14.24
CA GLU A 297 -7.72 8.01 -13.32
C GLU A 297 -8.30 8.09 -11.90
N LEU A 298 -7.97 7.10 -11.07
CA LEU A 298 -8.33 7.11 -9.65
C LEU A 298 -7.22 7.76 -8.82
N VAL A 299 -7.60 8.47 -7.77
CA VAL A 299 -6.66 9.05 -6.81
C VAL A 299 -6.88 8.42 -5.45
N GLY A 300 -5.84 7.88 -4.83
CA GLY A 300 -5.90 7.31 -3.49
C GLY A 300 -5.41 8.29 -2.43
N ILE A 301 -6.19 8.49 -1.37
CA ILE A 301 -5.90 9.42 -0.27
C ILE A 301 -6.09 8.70 1.07
N PHE A 302 -5.08 8.79 1.92
CA PHE A 302 -5.16 8.37 3.32
C PHE A 302 -5.33 9.63 4.19
N PRO A 303 -6.53 9.87 4.73
CA PRO A 303 -6.86 11.14 5.37
C PRO A 303 -6.05 11.38 6.65
N GLU A 304 -5.67 10.32 7.35
CA GLU A 304 -4.86 10.35 8.58
C GLU A 304 -3.46 11.00 8.39
N GLY A 305 -2.95 11.06 7.15
CA GLY A 305 -1.66 11.70 6.84
C GLY A 305 -0.40 10.93 7.30
N GLY A 306 -0.58 9.85 8.08
CA GLY A 306 0.45 8.93 8.51
C GLY A 306 -0.16 7.63 9.01
N ARG A 307 0.67 6.59 9.16
CA ARG A 307 0.22 5.30 9.71
C ARG A 307 0.00 5.40 11.21
N ASN A 308 -1.05 4.76 11.68
CA ASN A 308 -1.28 4.59 13.11
C ASN A 308 -0.22 3.65 13.75
N TRP A 309 -0.24 3.60 15.08
CA TRP A 309 0.72 2.84 15.88
C TRP A 309 0.09 1.66 16.62
N ASP A 310 -1.17 1.81 16.98
CA ASP A 310 -1.92 1.01 17.95
C ASP A 310 -3.25 0.49 17.38
N GLY A 311 -3.44 0.59 16.05
CA GLY A 311 -4.66 0.16 15.37
C GLY A 311 -5.86 1.09 15.56
N ALA A 312 -5.76 2.13 16.39
CA ALA A 312 -6.87 3.05 16.63
C ALA A 312 -7.10 4.01 15.45
N PRO A 313 -8.35 4.44 15.21
CA PRO A 313 -8.65 5.60 14.36
C PRO A 313 -7.94 6.85 14.87
N VAL A 314 -7.26 7.56 13.97
CA VAL A 314 -6.63 8.84 14.29
C VAL A 314 -7.57 9.98 13.90
N PRO A 315 -7.79 10.99 14.77
CA PRO A 315 -8.61 12.13 14.40
C PRO A 315 -8.05 12.87 13.18
N VAL A 316 -8.90 13.12 12.18
CA VAL A 316 -8.51 13.71 10.90
C VAL A 316 -8.90 15.20 10.83
N GLY A 317 -8.05 16.02 10.21
CA GLY A 317 -8.36 17.40 9.85
C GLY A 317 -9.39 17.57 8.73
N ASP A 318 -10.29 18.54 8.91
CA ASP A 318 -11.30 18.93 7.92
C ASP A 318 -10.74 19.27 6.53
N GLU A 319 -9.46 19.69 6.45
CA GLU A 319 -8.86 20.14 5.20
C GLU A 319 -8.91 19.09 4.09
N VAL A 320 -8.77 17.81 4.43
CA VAL A 320 -8.86 16.72 3.44
C VAL A 320 -10.29 16.59 2.94
N TYR A 321 -11.29 16.67 3.83
CA TYR A 321 -12.70 16.58 3.45
C TYR A 321 -13.16 17.79 2.63
N ARG A 322 -12.70 19.00 2.98
CA ARG A 322 -12.93 20.21 2.16
C ARG A 322 -12.36 20.08 0.77
N LEU A 323 -11.17 19.48 0.64
CA LEU A 323 -10.58 19.17 -0.67
C LEU A 323 -11.46 18.20 -1.45
N LEU A 324 -11.91 17.11 -0.83
CA LEU A 324 -12.78 16.13 -1.49
C LEU A 324 -14.09 16.75 -1.98
N MET A 325 -14.73 17.60 -1.17
CA MET A 325 -15.92 18.36 -1.57
C MET A 325 -15.63 19.32 -2.73
N HIS A 326 -14.49 20.01 -2.71
CA HIS A 326 -14.11 20.90 -3.81
C HIS A 326 -13.81 20.17 -5.12
N LEU A 327 -13.31 18.93 -5.05
CA LEU A 327 -13.06 18.11 -6.24
C LEU A 327 -14.34 17.53 -6.84
N ASP A 328 -15.38 17.31 -6.01
CA ASP A 328 -16.68 16.73 -6.36
C ASP A 328 -16.60 15.48 -7.26
N ALA A 329 -15.58 14.65 -7.01
CA ALA A 329 -15.43 13.36 -7.66
C ALA A 329 -16.03 12.25 -6.77
N PRO A 330 -16.57 11.15 -7.35
CA PRO A 330 -17.07 10.03 -6.56
C PRO A 330 -16.00 9.48 -5.60
N VAL A 331 -16.36 9.32 -4.33
CA VAL A 331 -15.48 8.90 -3.24
C VAL A 331 -15.82 7.47 -2.80
N THR A 332 -14.98 6.51 -3.16
CA THR A 332 -15.08 5.13 -2.66
C THR A 332 -14.30 5.00 -1.37
N CYS A 333 -15.02 4.84 -0.25
CA CYS A 333 -14.40 4.53 1.03
C CYS A 333 -13.96 3.06 1.05
N VAL A 334 -12.82 2.80 1.69
CA VAL A 334 -12.26 1.46 1.89
C VAL A 334 -11.86 1.32 3.34
N SER A 335 -12.14 0.17 3.94
CA SER A 335 -11.62 -0.19 5.27
C SER A 335 -10.75 -1.44 5.18
N LEU A 336 -9.61 -1.39 5.86
CA LEU A 336 -8.65 -2.47 5.95
C LEU A 336 -8.77 -3.12 7.34
N HIS A 337 -9.35 -4.31 7.38
CA HIS A 337 -9.60 -5.09 8.59
C HIS A 337 -8.49 -6.11 8.80
N GLY A 338 -7.97 -6.26 10.02
CA GLY A 338 -6.88 -7.20 10.34
C GLY A 338 -5.49 -6.77 9.83
N ALA A 339 -5.40 -5.65 9.11
CA ALA A 339 -4.18 -5.19 8.46
C ALA A 339 -3.18 -4.56 9.45
N HIS A 340 -3.66 -4.00 10.57
CA HIS A 340 -2.80 -3.58 11.68
C HIS A 340 -2.08 -4.79 12.28
N GLU A 341 -2.82 -5.83 12.67
CA GLU A 341 -2.31 -7.06 13.30
C GLU A 341 -1.36 -7.83 12.36
N ALA A 342 -1.61 -7.74 11.05
CA ALA A 342 -0.78 -8.34 10.02
C ALA A 342 0.64 -7.76 9.98
N TRP A 343 0.79 -6.43 10.09
CA TRP A 343 2.10 -5.79 10.12
C TRP A 343 2.09 -4.42 10.82
N PRO A 344 2.06 -4.40 12.17
CA PRO A 344 2.04 -3.17 12.94
C PRO A 344 3.27 -2.32 12.67
N ARG A 345 3.14 -0.99 12.79
CA ARG A 345 4.23 -0.04 12.50
C ARG A 345 5.50 -0.25 13.33
N TRP A 346 5.35 -0.72 14.58
CA TRP A 346 6.45 -1.03 15.48
C TRP A 346 7.11 -2.39 15.19
N CYS A 347 6.45 -3.26 14.42
CA CYS A 347 6.94 -4.59 14.13
C CYS A 347 7.83 -4.59 12.87
N ARG A 348 9.02 -5.19 12.97
CA ARG A 348 9.98 -5.23 11.85
C ARG A 348 9.51 -6.10 10.69
N TRP A 349 8.76 -7.16 10.97
CA TRP A 349 8.38 -8.18 9.99
C TRP A 349 6.87 -8.44 10.01
N PRO A 350 6.26 -8.74 8.84
CA PRO A 350 4.85 -9.13 8.81
C PRO A 350 4.64 -10.49 9.47
N SER A 351 3.43 -10.72 9.96
CA SER A 351 2.97 -12.01 10.48
C SER A 351 1.89 -12.62 9.59
N VAL A 352 1.62 -13.90 9.80
CA VAL A 352 0.49 -14.56 9.12
C VAL A 352 -0.79 -14.18 9.84
N CYS A 353 -1.73 -13.58 9.12
CA CYS A 353 -2.98 -13.01 9.67
C CYS A 353 -4.09 -13.16 8.62
N ASN A 354 -5.35 -12.87 8.98
CA ASN A 354 -6.40 -12.67 7.98
C ASN A 354 -6.56 -11.17 7.76
N VAL A 355 -6.61 -10.75 6.49
CA VAL A 355 -6.84 -9.35 6.13
C VAL A 355 -8.06 -9.28 5.20
N THR A 356 -9.01 -8.40 5.53
CA THR A 356 -10.16 -8.13 4.66
C THR A 356 -10.06 -6.71 4.12
N VAL A 357 -10.24 -6.57 2.81
CA VAL A 357 -10.38 -5.26 2.14
C VAL A 357 -11.86 -5.05 1.83
N GLU A 358 -12.50 -4.11 2.53
CA GLU A 358 -13.92 -3.80 2.33
C GLU A 358 -14.10 -2.50 1.54
N PHE A 359 -14.77 -2.59 0.39
CA PHE A 359 -15.11 -1.45 -0.45
C PHE A 359 -16.58 -1.05 -0.23
N PHE A 360 -16.81 0.20 0.14
CA PHE A 360 -18.14 0.75 0.34
C PHE A 360 -18.69 1.41 -0.93
N GLU A 361 -20.00 1.57 -1.00
CA GLU A 361 -20.66 2.28 -2.09
C GLU A 361 -20.06 3.69 -2.28
N PRO A 362 -19.80 4.15 -3.53
CA PRO A 362 -19.23 5.47 -3.75
C PRO A 362 -20.15 6.59 -3.26
N LEU A 363 -19.59 7.53 -2.49
CA LEU A 363 -20.25 8.76 -2.07
C LEU A 363 -20.04 9.86 -3.10
N ARG A 364 -21.05 10.70 -3.36
CA ARG A 364 -20.82 11.96 -4.06
C ARG A 364 -20.74 13.09 -3.04
N PRO A 365 -19.65 13.89 -3.01
CA PRO A 365 -19.54 14.98 -2.05
C PRO A 365 -20.66 16.02 -2.16
N SER A 366 -21.18 16.24 -3.37
CA SER A 366 -22.34 17.11 -3.64
C SER A 366 -23.65 16.69 -2.95
N ASP A 367 -23.78 15.43 -2.50
CA ASP A 367 -24.97 14.95 -1.78
C ASP A 367 -25.00 15.42 -0.31
N PHE A 368 -23.95 16.07 0.18
CA PHE A 368 -23.79 16.47 1.57
C PHE A 368 -23.80 18.00 1.72
N GLU A 369 -24.71 18.50 2.57
CA GLU A 369 -24.86 19.94 2.84
C GLU A 369 -23.63 20.57 3.51
N THR A 370 -22.95 19.82 4.39
CA THR A 370 -21.82 20.34 5.17
C THR A 370 -20.63 19.38 5.19
N VAL A 371 -19.44 19.95 5.42
CA VAL A 371 -18.17 19.19 5.53
C VAL A 371 -18.23 18.21 6.69
N GLU A 372 -18.91 18.56 7.78
CA GLU A 372 -18.99 17.76 8.99
C GLU A 372 -19.80 16.48 8.76
N ARG A 373 -20.94 16.58 8.05
CA ARG A 373 -21.75 15.40 7.68
C ARG A 373 -20.99 14.50 6.72
N PHE A 374 -20.34 15.09 5.71
CA PHE A 374 -19.52 14.33 4.77
C PHE A 374 -18.34 13.63 5.47
N ARG A 375 -17.62 14.34 6.34
CA ARG A 375 -16.55 13.78 7.17
C ARG A 375 -17.05 12.60 7.98
N HIS A 376 -18.16 12.78 8.71
CA HIS A 376 -18.70 11.74 9.57
C HIS A 376 -19.00 10.45 8.79
N GLU A 377 -19.63 10.58 7.62
CA GLU A 377 -19.97 9.41 6.80
C GLU A 377 -18.73 8.74 6.19
N VAL A 378 -17.73 9.52 5.78
CA VAL A 378 -16.45 8.96 5.30
C VAL A 378 -15.71 8.24 6.44
N GLU A 379 -15.57 8.89 7.61
CA GLU A 379 -14.89 8.33 8.78
C GLU A 379 -15.56 7.04 9.27
N ARG A 380 -16.90 7.02 9.35
CA ARG A 380 -17.69 5.84 9.72
C ARG A 380 -17.38 4.63 8.83
N ARG A 381 -17.14 4.86 7.53
CA ARG A 381 -16.82 3.78 6.57
C ARG A 381 -15.36 3.36 6.64
N ILE A 382 -14.41 4.30 6.62
CA ILE A 382 -12.98 3.95 6.59
C ILE A 382 -12.50 3.34 7.91
N PHE A 383 -13.12 3.73 9.03
CA PHE A 383 -12.82 3.20 10.37
C PHE A 383 -13.79 2.11 10.82
N ALA A 384 -14.54 1.49 9.91
CA ALA A 384 -15.41 0.35 10.23
C ALA A 384 -14.65 -0.80 10.91
N CYS A 385 -13.36 -0.96 10.63
CA CYS A 385 -12.49 -1.92 11.31
C CYS A 385 -12.25 -1.67 12.80
N ALA A 386 -12.65 -0.51 13.35
CA ALA A 386 -12.39 -0.16 14.75
C ALA A 386 -13.14 -1.07 15.75
N ASP A 387 -14.32 -1.54 15.34
CA ASP A 387 -15.23 -2.37 16.13
C ASP A 387 -15.01 -3.87 15.93
N ASP A 388 -14.09 -4.26 15.05
CA ASP A 388 -13.78 -5.66 14.81
C ASP A 388 -13.03 -6.31 15.97
N GLU A 389 -13.27 -7.60 16.16
CA GLU A 389 -12.37 -8.43 16.94
C GLU A 389 -10.98 -8.49 16.28
N PRO A 390 -9.90 -8.27 17.04
CA PRO A 390 -8.56 -8.27 16.49
C PRO A 390 -8.21 -9.64 15.91
N GLN A 391 -7.57 -9.61 14.75
CA GLN A 391 -7.23 -10.83 14.05
C GLN A 391 -5.99 -11.49 14.68
N PRO A 392 -6.06 -12.78 15.07
CA PRO A 392 -4.95 -13.44 15.72
C PRO A 392 -3.81 -13.62 14.72
N ARG A 393 -2.61 -13.16 15.10
CA ARG A 393 -1.41 -13.30 14.29
C ARG A 393 -0.63 -14.55 14.65
N LYS A 394 -0.14 -15.25 13.64
CA LYS A 394 0.82 -16.36 13.80
C LYS A 394 2.22 -15.83 13.52
N GLY A 395 3.08 -15.91 14.53
CA GLY A 395 4.50 -15.57 14.40
C GLY A 395 5.18 -16.45 13.34
N VAL A 396 6.24 -15.93 12.73
CA VAL A 396 7.12 -16.74 11.88
C VAL A 396 8.21 -17.30 12.80
N PRO A 397 8.29 -18.64 13.03
CA PRO A 397 9.16 -19.22 14.06
C PRO A 397 10.62 -18.77 14.00
N ALA A 398 11.14 -18.53 12.79
CA ALA A 398 12.50 -18.06 12.56
C ALA A 398 12.76 -16.57 12.94
N ARG A 399 11.76 -15.83 13.42
CA ARG A 399 11.84 -14.36 13.62
C ARG A 399 11.48 -13.89 15.04
N GLY A 400 11.37 -14.82 16.00
CA GLY A 400 11.07 -14.53 17.40
C GLY A 400 9.57 -14.29 17.68
N PRO A 401 9.24 -13.91 18.92
CA PRO A 401 7.85 -13.68 19.32
C PRO A 401 7.18 -12.58 18.50
N SER A 402 5.88 -12.73 18.23
CA SER A 402 5.18 -11.80 17.34
C SER A 402 5.13 -10.38 17.91
N HIS A 403 5.04 -10.23 19.23
CA HIS A 403 4.91 -8.95 19.94
C HIS A 403 6.21 -8.14 20.05
N VAL A 404 7.32 -8.59 19.46
CA VAL A 404 8.59 -7.84 19.50
C VAL A 404 8.41 -6.46 18.83
N GLY A 405 8.72 -5.40 19.60
CA GLY A 405 8.53 -3.99 19.24
C GLY A 405 7.31 -3.31 19.87
N ILE A 406 6.35 -4.05 20.45
CA ILE A 406 5.13 -3.50 21.06
C ILE A 406 5.42 -2.49 22.18
N THR A 407 6.59 -2.61 22.84
CA THR A 407 7.12 -1.66 23.84
C THR A 407 7.31 -0.24 23.29
N THR A 408 7.29 -0.05 21.96
CA THR A 408 7.25 1.29 21.35
C THR A 408 5.96 2.01 21.73
N VAL A 409 4.83 1.30 21.73
CA VAL A 409 3.49 1.81 22.06
C VAL A 409 3.20 1.62 23.54
N ALA A 410 3.53 0.45 24.08
CA ALA A 410 3.56 0.16 25.51
C ALA A 410 4.87 0.69 26.12
N TRP A 411 5.11 1.99 25.99
CA TRP A 411 6.38 2.61 26.37
C TRP A 411 6.56 2.80 27.88
N GLY A 412 5.54 2.52 28.71
CA GLY A 412 5.61 2.65 30.17
C GLY A 412 4.84 1.54 30.88
N CYS A 413 5.10 1.35 32.17
CA CYS A 413 4.42 0.34 32.98
C CYS A 413 3.15 0.91 33.63
N LEU A 414 1.98 0.28 33.40
CA LEU A 414 0.72 0.71 34.01
C LEU A 414 0.64 0.49 35.53
N ARG A 415 1.45 -0.43 36.09
CA ARG A 415 1.49 -0.70 37.53
C ARG A 415 2.22 0.39 38.31
N CYS A 416 3.53 0.55 38.05
CA CYS A 416 4.36 1.51 38.79
C CYS A 416 4.44 2.89 38.14
N GLY A 417 4.06 3.06 36.88
CA GLY A 417 4.23 4.32 36.15
C GLY A 417 5.66 4.60 35.70
N ALA A 418 6.57 3.62 35.74
CA ALA A 418 7.93 3.79 35.26
C ALA A 418 7.98 3.83 33.72
N PRO A 419 8.51 4.91 33.10
CA PRO A 419 8.67 4.98 31.65
C PRO A 419 9.81 4.07 31.18
N MET A 420 9.74 3.63 29.92
CA MET A 420 10.72 2.80 29.21
C MET A 420 11.18 1.54 29.98
N SER A 421 10.35 1.06 30.90
CA SER A 421 10.70 0.01 31.85
C SER A 421 10.33 -1.39 31.38
N LEU A 422 9.45 -1.51 30.38
CA LEU A 422 9.04 -2.80 29.83
C LEU A 422 10.13 -3.40 28.95
N GLY A 423 10.50 -4.65 29.22
CA GLY A 423 11.32 -5.51 28.37
C GLY A 423 10.48 -6.62 27.73
N HIS A 424 10.97 -7.22 26.66
CA HIS A 424 10.31 -8.36 26.01
C HIS A 424 10.70 -9.67 26.71
N THR A 425 9.72 -10.53 26.93
CA THR A 425 9.88 -11.94 27.31
C THR A 425 9.32 -12.83 26.18
N ASP A 426 9.49 -14.14 26.29
CA ASP A 426 8.96 -15.10 25.31
C ASP A 426 7.43 -15.06 25.22
N ALA A 427 6.75 -14.86 26.35
CA ALA A 427 5.29 -14.83 26.45
C ALA A 427 4.68 -13.42 26.39
N GLY A 428 5.48 -12.37 26.60
CA GLY A 428 4.96 -11.01 26.65
C GLY A 428 5.98 -9.95 27.06
N LEU A 429 5.67 -9.22 28.13
CA LEU A 429 6.42 -8.06 28.62
C LEU A 429 6.66 -8.16 30.13
N GLU A 430 7.80 -7.67 30.58
CA GLU A 430 8.12 -7.58 32.01
C GLU A 430 8.70 -6.21 32.35
N CYS A 431 8.23 -5.60 33.44
CA CYS A 431 8.71 -4.32 33.93
C CYS A 431 9.98 -4.49 34.78
N ARG A 432 11.11 -3.96 34.30
CA ARG A 432 12.39 -3.97 35.04
C ARG A 432 12.40 -3.15 36.34
N SER A 433 11.40 -2.28 36.53
CA SER A 433 11.32 -1.40 37.71
C SER A 433 10.52 -2.00 38.87
N CYS A 434 9.44 -2.75 38.59
CA CYS A 434 8.56 -3.29 39.63
C CYS A 434 8.26 -4.79 39.50
N GLY A 435 8.82 -5.47 38.50
CA GLY A 435 8.57 -6.89 38.24
C GLY A 435 7.18 -7.23 37.70
N ALA A 436 6.36 -6.23 37.33
CA ALA A 436 5.06 -6.49 36.72
C ALA A 436 5.21 -7.25 35.41
N SER A 437 4.56 -8.40 35.30
CA SER A 437 4.51 -9.22 34.08
C SER A 437 3.19 -9.03 33.35
N TYR A 438 3.28 -9.03 32.02
CA TYR A 438 2.13 -8.94 31.12
C TYR A 438 2.27 -9.97 30.00
N THR A 439 1.30 -10.85 29.85
CA THR A 439 1.23 -11.77 28.71
C THR A 439 0.70 -11.04 27.47
N VAL A 440 1.28 -11.26 26.29
CA VAL A 440 0.76 -10.69 25.03
C VAL A 440 0.14 -11.79 24.18
N THR A 441 -1.17 -11.67 23.90
CA THR A 441 -1.90 -12.68 23.11
C THR A 441 -1.57 -12.57 21.62
N PRO A 442 -1.86 -13.61 20.81
CA PRO A 442 -1.78 -13.52 19.35
C PRO A 442 -2.63 -12.40 18.74
N ALA A 443 -3.67 -11.95 19.44
CA ALA A 443 -4.52 -10.84 19.03
C ALA A 443 -3.94 -9.46 19.43
N LEU A 444 -2.68 -9.42 19.91
CA LEU A 444 -1.99 -8.23 20.42
C LEU A 444 -2.64 -7.61 21.66
N GLU A 445 -3.43 -8.40 22.40
CA GLU A 445 -3.92 -7.97 23.70
C GLU A 445 -2.81 -8.11 24.74
N VAL A 446 -2.59 -7.06 25.52
CA VAL A 446 -1.74 -7.05 26.69
C VAL A 446 -2.60 -7.44 27.90
N VAL A 447 -2.30 -8.59 28.50
CA VAL A 447 -2.97 -9.13 29.67
C VAL A 447 -2.09 -8.90 30.89
N ASP A 448 -2.58 -8.18 31.89
CA ASP A 448 -1.87 -8.05 33.18
C ASP A 448 -1.99 -9.37 33.96
N ASP A 449 -0.86 -10.03 34.21
CA ASP A 449 -0.85 -11.37 34.79
C ASP A 449 -1.38 -11.41 36.23
N ALA A 450 -1.36 -10.29 36.97
CA ALA A 450 -1.90 -10.28 38.34
C ALA A 450 -3.39 -9.94 38.41
N THR A 451 -3.92 -9.19 37.45
CA THR A 451 -5.34 -8.75 37.48
C THR A 451 -6.21 -9.50 36.46
N GLY A 452 -5.60 -10.17 35.48
CA GLY A 452 -6.29 -10.77 34.34
C GLY A 452 -6.90 -9.73 33.37
N ARG A 453 -6.68 -8.43 33.60
CA ARG A 453 -7.23 -7.36 32.74
C ARG A 453 -6.60 -7.44 31.36
N ARG A 454 -7.45 -7.57 30.34
CA ARG A 454 -7.06 -7.57 28.92
C ARG A 454 -7.22 -6.18 28.33
N MET A 455 -6.23 -5.73 27.58
CA MET A 455 -6.22 -4.41 26.94
C MET A 455 -5.63 -4.55 25.54
N LEU A 456 -6.26 -3.95 24.53
CA LEU A 456 -5.58 -3.78 23.25
C LEU A 456 -4.47 -2.74 23.37
N GLU A 457 -3.60 -2.68 22.37
CA GLU A 457 -2.54 -1.68 22.30
C GLU A 457 -3.05 -0.25 22.47
N ARG A 458 -4.18 0.07 21.82
CA ARG A 458 -4.86 1.35 21.92
C ARG A 458 -5.35 1.63 23.34
N ASP A 459 -5.87 0.63 24.04
CA ASP A 459 -6.38 0.77 25.40
C ASP A 459 -5.22 0.92 26.39
N TYR A 460 -4.13 0.17 26.19
CA TYR A 460 -2.92 0.29 26.98
C TYR A 460 -2.31 1.68 26.86
N ARG A 461 -2.18 2.20 25.63
CA ARG A 461 -1.67 3.54 25.37
C ARG A 461 -2.61 4.63 25.92
N ALA A 462 -3.92 4.46 25.77
CA ALA A 462 -4.90 5.37 26.35
C ALA A 462 -4.78 5.42 27.88
N ALA A 463 -4.59 4.27 28.54
CA ALA A 463 -4.35 4.19 29.97
C ALA A 463 -3.03 4.86 30.39
N LEU A 464 -1.96 4.75 29.58
CA LEU A 464 -0.70 5.48 29.81
C LEU A 464 -0.92 7.00 29.72
N LEU A 465 -1.65 7.47 28.70
CA LEU A 465 -1.97 8.88 28.52
C LEU A 465 -2.82 9.43 29.67
N GLU A 466 -3.81 8.67 30.14
CA GLU A 466 -4.61 9.05 31.30
C GLU A 466 -3.73 9.15 32.56
N ARG A 467 -2.85 8.17 32.76
CA ARG A 467 -1.91 8.14 33.89
C ARG A 467 -0.93 9.31 33.86
N LEU A 468 -0.43 9.68 32.68
CA LEU A 468 0.40 10.85 32.44
C LEU A 468 -0.34 12.15 32.78
N ARG A 469 -1.56 12.33 32.26
CA ARG A 469 -2.39 13.52 32.54
C ARG A 469 -2.74 13.66 34.01
N ALA A 470 -2.94 12.54 34.70
CA ALA A 470 -3.19 12.51 36.14
C ALA A 470 -1.93 12.66 37.00
N GLY A 471 -0.74 12.80 36.38
CA GLY A 471 0.51 12.98 37.12
C GLY A 471 0.98 11.76 37.91
N ARG A 472 0.59 10.56 37.47
CA ARG A 472 0.88 9.27 38.12
C ARG A 472 2.02 8.50 37.45
N MET A 473 2.76 9.16 36.56
CA MET A 473 3.99 8.62 35.97
C MET A 473 5.18 9.04 36.82
N LEU A 474 6.16 8.15 37.00
CA LEU A 474 7.30 8.41 37.91
C LEU A 474 8.19 9.57 37.45
N ASP A 475 8.24 9.81 36.14
CA ASP A 475 8.95 10.92 35.50
C ASP A 475 8.05 12.14 35.22
N ALA A 476 6.77 12.07 35.64
CA ALA A 476 5.83 13.17 35.52
C ALA A 476 4.96 13.36 36.79
N PRO A 477 5.54 13.49 38.00
CA PRO A 477 4.77 13.61 39.23
C PRO A 477 3.91 14.88 39.22
N GLY A 478 2.63 14.76 39.57
CA GLY A 478 1.68 15.89 39.52
C GLY A 478 1.42 16.42 38.10
N GLY A 479 1.91 15.71 37.08
CA GLY A 479 1.76 16.03 35.67
C GLY A 479 2.87 16.92 35.13
N GLU A 480 3.74 17.46 36.00
CA GLU A 480 4.96 18.16 35.60
C GLU A 480 6.03 17.16 35.21
N PHE A 481 6.65 17.34 34.04
CA PHE A 481 7.69 16.45 33.55
C PHE A 481 8.89 17.22 33.00
N ASN A 482 10.04 16.58 33.12
CA ASN A 482 11.30 17.02 32.54
C ASN A 482 12.01 15.79 31.99
N VAL A 483 11.71 15.45 30.74
CA VAL A 483 12.23 14.25 30.08
C VAL A 483 13.42 14.64 29.23
N ASP A 484 14.55 13.95 29.35
CA ASP A 484 15.72 14.17 28.51
C ASP A 484 16.20 12.90 27.80
N CYS A 485 16.80 13.09 26.63
CA CYS A 485 17.46 12.03 25.87
C CYS A 485 18.57 12.60 24.98
N GLN A 486 19.38 11.74 24.38
CA GLN A 486 20.27 12.15 23.30
C GLN A 486 19.51 12.21 21.96
N ALA A 487 19.77 13.23 21.15
CA ALA A 487 19.16 13.36 19.83
C ALA A 487 20.10 13.95 18.76
N ASP A 488 19.91 13.52 17.52
CA ASP A 488 20.45 14.22 16.35
C ASP A 488 19.38 15.18 15.77
N VAL A 489 19.72 16.45 15.55
CA VAL A 489 18.79 17.48 15.04
C VAL A 489 19.08 17.81 13.59
N TYR A 490 18.03 17.90 12.79
CA TYR A 490 18.09 18.28 11.38
C TYR A 490 17.07 19.38 11.06
N SER A 491 17.45 20.32 10.19
CA SER A 491 16.51 21.24 9.55
C SER A 491 15.94 20.62 8.29
N ILE A 492 14.62 20.66 8.14
CA ILE A 492 13.93 20.29 6.91
C ILE A 492 13.71 21.57 6.09
N ARG A 493 14.66 21.93 5.21
CA ARG A 493 14.51 23.05 4.27
C ARG A 493 13.67 22.67 3.06
N SER A 494 13.96 21.48 2.55
CA SER A 494 13.15 20.80 1.57
C SER A 494 13.20 19.32 1.88
N THR A 495 12.28 18.58 1.33
CA THR A 495 12.28 17.13 1.52
C THR A 495 13.40 16.41 0.81
N ARG A 496 14.21 17.10 -0.01
CA ARG A 496 15.46 16.56 -0.57
C ARG A 496 16.69 16.93 0.25
N GLU A 497 16.58 17.87 1.18
CA GLU A 497 17.70 18.48 1.86
C GLU A 497 17.43 18.50 3.37
N LEU A 498 17.83 17.40 4.02
CA LEU A 498 17.98 17.33 5.47
C LEU A 498 19.35 17.89 5.81
N VAL A 499 19.37 19.09 6.39
CA VAL A 499 20.60 19.72 6.83
C VAL A 499 20.86 19.31 8.27
N PRO A 500 21.94 18.56 8.57
CA PRO A 500 22.29 18.26 9.96
C PRO A 500 22.62 19.58 10.68
N LEU A 501 21.99 19.80 11.84
CA LEU A 501 22.20 21.00 12.64
C LEU A 501 23.16 20.71 13.79
N ALA A 502 22.83 19.75 14.65
CA ALA A 502 23.57 19.49 15.87
C ALA A 502 23.31 18.11 16.45
N ARG A 503 24.15 17.70 17.41
CA ARG A 503 24.00 16.50 18.24
C ARG A 503 24.17 16.85 19.71
N GLY A 504 23.30 16.31 20.57
CA GLY A 504 23.35 16.62 21.99
C GLY A 504 22.11 16.18 22.75
N ALA A 505 21.85 16.83 23.87
CA ALA A 505 20.74 16.55 24.75
C ALA A 505 19.47 17.28 24.26
N LEU A 506 18.39 16.52 24.13
CA LEU A 506 17.04 17.02 23.92
C LEU A 506 16.27 16.86 25.22
N ARG A 507 15.59 17.91 25.63
CA ARG A 507 14.77 17.98 26.84
C ARG A 507 13.36 18.44 26.48
N LEU A 508 12.36 17.80 27.06
CA LEU A 508 10.95 18.15 26.93
C LEU A 508 10.37 18.45 28.31
N THR A 509 9.79 19.63 28.43
CA THR A 509 9.04 20.10 29.59
C THR A 509 7.61 20.45 29.16
N ARG A 510 6.75 20.83 30.11
CA ARG A 510 5.43 21.39 29.77
C ARG A 510 5.51 22.72 29.02
N SER A 511 6.55 23.51 29.25
CA SER A 511 6.73 24.83 28.62
C SER A 511 7.30 24.73 27.22
N GLY A 512 8.14 23.72 26.93
CA GLY A 512 8.90 23.71 25.70
C GLY A 512 9.70 22.44 25.43
N LEU A 513 10.18 22.38 24.20
CA LEU A 513 11.24 21.50 23.77
C LEU A 513 12.55 22.31 23.75
N HIS A 514 13.54 21.85 24.50
CA HIS A 514 14.84 22.49 24.66
C HIS A 514 15.92 21.54 24.15
N PHE A 515 16.83 22.02 23.31
CA PHE A 515 17.95 21.22 22.82
C PHE A 515 19.26 21.96 23.06
N SER A 516 20.25 21.27 23.59
CA SER A 516 21.61 21.77 23.76
C SER A 516 22.62 20.74 23.26
N GLY A 517 23.58 21.20 22.46
CA GLY A 517 24.53 20.29 21.84
C GLY A 517 25.62 20.99 21.06
N ARG A 518 26.27 20.22 20.19
CA ARG A 518 27.33 20.70 19.32
C ARG A 518 26.89 20.67 17.86
N ALA A 519 27.22 21.73 17.14
CA ALA A 519 26.90 21.85 15.72
C ALA A 519 27.55 20.71 14.90
N ALA A 520 26.75 20.15 13.99
CA ALA A 520 27.17 19.08 13.09
C ALA A 520 27.92 19.65 11.88
N PRO A 521 28.91 18.92 11.32
CA PRO A 521 29.66 19.39 10.16
C PRO A 521 28.75 19.55 8.93
N ARG A 522 28.83 20.72 8.26
CA ARG A 522 28.12 20.98 7.00
C ARG A 522 28.76 20.21 5.85
N LYS A 523 27.97 19.49 5.06
CA LYS A 523 28.45 18.85 3.81
C LYS A 523 28.74 19.93 2.76
N GLY A 524 30.01 20.10 2.37
CA GLY A 524 30.40 20.94 1.23
C GLY A 524 31.38 22.07 1.55
N GLU A 525 31.56 22.43 2.82
CA GLU A 525 32.61 23.37 3.24
C GLU A 525 33.91 22.59 3.52
N ARG A 526 34.95 22.79 2.70
CA ARG A 526 36.31 22.26 2.95
C ARG A 526 37.05 23.03 4.06
N GLY A 527 36.34 23.46 5.10
CA GLY A 527 36.90 24.24 6.19
C GLY A 527 36.21 23.94 7.52
N GLU A 528 37.00 23.87 8.59
CA GLU A 528 36.59 23.56 9.98
C GLU A 528 35.75 24.65 10.66
N ARG A 529 35.15 25.60 9.92
CA ARG A 529 34.38 26.69 10.54
C ARG A 529 33.04 26.16 11.05
N GLY A 530 32.77 26.33 12.35
CA GLY A 530 31.50 25.99 12.98
C GLY A 530 31.35 24.54 13.45
N LYS A 531 32.35 23.67 13.30
CA LYS A 531 32.28 22.29 13.82
C LYS A 531 32.50 22.31 15.33
N GLY A 532 31.52 21.87 16.10
CA GLY A 532 31.65 21.76 17.55
C GLY A 532 31.28 23.01 18.34
N GLU A 533 30.81 24.08 17.67
CA GLU A 533 30.24 25.26 18.33
C GLU A 533 28.99 24.87 19.15
N PRO A 534 28.76 25.53 20.30
CA PRO A 534 27.53 25.36 21.06
C PRO A 534 26.31 25.68 20.18
N PHE A 535 25.35 24.77 20.15
CA PHE A 535 24.09 24.95 19.45
C PHE A 535 22.95 24.72 20.44
N GLU A 536 22.12 25.75 20.61
CA GLU A 536 20.93 25.71 21.44
C GLU A 536 19.69 26.00 20.61
N LEU A 537 18.59 25.35 20.97
CA LEU A 537 17.30 25.53 20.33
C LEU A 537 16.21 25.37 21.36
N ASP A 538 15.39 26.40 21.50
CA ASP A 538 14.19 26.39 22.32
C ASP A 538 12.94 26.55 21.45
N CYS A 539 11.99 25.65 21.64
CA CYS A 539 10.69 25.68 21.00
C CYS A 539 9.61 25.63 22.08
N ALA A 540 9.00 26.78 22.38
CA ALA A 540 7.87 26.83 23.30
C ALA A 540 6.71 25.98 22.77
N VAL A 541 6.05 25.23 23.64
CA VAL A 541 4.92 24.35 23.28
C VAL A 541 3.80 25.12 22.57
N GLU A 542 3.59 26.38 22.96
CA GLU A 542 2.59 27.26 22.37
C GLU A 542 2.88 27.64 20.91
N ASP A 543 4.14 27.59 20.50
CA ASP A 543 4.61 27.93 19.16
C ASP A 543 4.71 26.72 18.24
N ILE A 544 4.41 25.53 18.76
CA ILE A 544 4.38 24.30 17.98
C ILE A 544 3.05 24.23 17.23
N ASP A 545 3.14 24.49 15.93
CA ASP A 545 2.01 24.47 15.02
C ASP A 545 1.54 23.04 14.78
N PHE A 546 2.50 22.11 14.56
CA PHE A 546 2.18 20.73 14.22
C PHE A 546 3.34 19.75 14.53
N THR A 547 3.01 18.51 14.87
CA THR A 547 3.97 17.45 15.26
C THR A 547 3.59 16.11 14.65
N TYR A 548 4.60 15.29 14.33
CA TYR A 548 4.40 13.92 13.84
C TYR A 548 5.67 13.08 13.94
N LEU A 549 5.50 11.78 13.74
CA LEU A 549 6.60 10.84 13.53
C LEU A 549 6.76 10.50 12.03
N ASN A 550 7.94 10.78 11.47
CA ASN A 550 8.23 10.57 10.05
C ASN A 550 8.36 9.08 9.66
N LEU A 551 8.70 8.76 8.40
CA LEU A 551 8.82 7.37 7.94
C LEU A 551 9.90 6.55 8.67
N ALA A 552 10.91 7.23 9.21
CA ALA A 552 11.98 6.65 10.03
C ALA A 552 11.69 6.72 11.53
N ASN A 553 10.46 7.08 11.92
CA ASN A 553 10.01 7.26 13.30
C ASN A 553 10.78 8.35 14.07
N HIS A 554 11.36 9.33 13.39
CA HIS A 554 11.92 10.52 14.02
C HIS A 554 10.80 11.52 14.34
N LEU A 555 10.90 12.16 15.50
CA LEU A 555 9.99 13.24 15.89
C LEU A 555 10.26 14.45 15.02
N VAL A 556 9.22 15.03 14.45
CA VAL A 556 9.32 16.27 13.70
C VAL A 556 8.37 17.29 14.31
N VAL A 557 8.92 18.46 14.56
CA VAL A 557 8.24 19.60 15.18
C VAL A 557 8.27 20.73 14.17
N VAL A 558 7.08 21.27 13.86
CA VAL A 558 6.94 22.47 13.07
C VAL A 558 6.57 23.61 13.99
N SER A 559 7.43 24.62 14.04
CA SER A 559 7.24 25.81 14.86
C SER A 559 7.70 27.05 14.13
N ARG A 560 6.86 28.10 14.14
CA ARG A 560 7.16 29.42 13.54
C ARG A 560 7.65 29.30 12.08
N GLY A 561 7.04 28.40 11.31
CA GLY A 561 7.40 28.16 9.91
C GLY A 561 8.71 27.37 9.69
N ARG A 562 9.37 26.88 10.74
CA ARG A 562 10.55 26.02 10.67
C ARG A 562 10.18 24.58 10.99
N ALA A 563 10.61 23.63 10.16
CA ALA A 563 10.43 22.21 10.40
C ALA A 563 11.75 21.58 10.86
N LEU A 564 11.74 21.01 12.08
CA LEU A 564 12.89 20.42 12.73
C LEU A 564 12.64 18.94 12.98
N GLN A 565 13.61 18.11 12.63
CA GLN A 565 13.58 16.67 12.84
C GLN A 565 14.55 16.28 13.95
N PHE A 566 14.05 15.54 14.93
CA PHE A 566 14.78 14.99 16.07
C PHE A 566 14.84 13.47 15.97
N HIS A 567 16.04 12.94 15.80
CA HIS A 567 16.31 11.51 15.90
C HIS A 567 16.62 11.17 17.35
N ILE A 568 15.57 10.82 18.10
CA ILE A 568 15.61 10.41 19.51
C ILE A 568 16.41 9.10 19.66
N LYS A 569 17.28 9.02 20.68
CA LYS A 569 18.10 7.84 20.99
C LYS A 569 17.72 7.26 22.35
N GLY A 570 17.60 5.93 22.43
CA GLY A 570 17.40 5.22 23.69
C GLY A 570 16.01 5.41 24.32
N ASP A 571 15.07 6.02 23.61
CA ASP A 571 13.71 6.30 24.09
C ASP A 571 12.67 6.03 23.00
N SER A 572 11.39 5.90 23.37
CA SER A 572 10.30 5.68 22.42
C SER A 572 9.90 7.01 21.76
N PRO A 573 9.90 7.10 20.42
CA PRO A 573 9.40 8.30 19.74
C PRO A 573 7.90 8.52 19.97
N VAL A 574 7.13 7.45 20.26
CA VAL A 574 5.70 7.55 20.59
C VAL A 574 5.50 8.18 21.96
N ARG A 575 6.34 7.85 22.95
CA ARG A 575 6.34 8.52 24.28
C ARG A 575 6.54 10.03 24.13
N TRP A 576 7.54 10.44 23.34
CA TRP A 576 7.81 11.86 23.10
C TRP A 576 6.65 12.58 22.41
N GLU A 577 6.00 11.93 21.44
CA GLU A 577 4.78 12.46 20.82
C GLU A 577 3.64 12.58 21.85
N ASP A 578 3.45 11.58 22.70
CA ASP A 578 2.40 11.53 23.75
C ASP A 578 2.58 12.63 24.81
N TYR A 579 3.81 12.86 25.28
CA TYR A 579 4.12 13.92 26.24
C TYR A 579 3.94 15.30 25.60
N LEU A 580 4.38 15.46 24.34
CA LEU A 580 4.25 16.72 23.63
C LEU A 580 2.78 17.06 23.32
N LEU A 581 1.96 16.08 22.95
CA LEU A 581 0.52 16.26 22.76
C LEU A 581 -0.18 16.59 24.08
N THR A 582 0.23 15.96 25.18
CA THR A 582 -0.27 16.26 26.52
C THR A 582 0.09 17.68 26.95
N ALA A 583 1.34 18.13 26.72
CA ALA A 583 1.74 19.52 26.96
C ALA A 583 0.91 20.53 26.16
N ARG A 584 0.56 20.19 24.91
CA ARG A 584 -0.26 21.04 24.04
C ARG A 584 -1.74 21.08 24.41
N GLY A 585 -2.20 20.19 25.31
CA GLY A 585 -3.62 20.00 25.57
C GLY A 585 -4.44 19.56 24.34
N SER A 586 -3.79 18.95 23.34
CA SER A 586 -4.42 18.55 22.08
C SER A 586 -4.45 17.04 21.93
N ALA A 587 -5.60 16.49 21.57
CA ALA A 587 -5.74 15.08 21.18
C ALA A 587 -5.44 14.84 19.69
N VAL A 588 -5.29 15.91 18.89
CA VAL A 588 -5.28 15.81 17.42
C VAL A 588 -3.97 16.31 16.82
N ARG A 589 -3.47 15.55 15.84
CA ARG A 589 -2.42 15.90 14.88
C ARG A 589 -2.94 16.90 13.83
N GLN A 590 -3.34 18.08 14.26
CA GLN A 590 -3.84 19.14 13.37
C GLN A 590 -3.02 20.43 13.50
N TRP A 591 -2.98 21.18 12.41
CA TRP A 591 -2.69 22.60 12.44
C TRP A 591 -3.79 23.30 13.23
N ARG A 592 -3.44 24.34 14.00
CA ARG A 592 -4.47 25.21 14.59
C ARG A 592 -5.38 25.73 13.49
N SER A 593 -6.70 25.65 13.69
CA SER A 593 -7.66 26.13 12.71
C SER A 593 -7.43 27.63 12.44
N GLY A 594 -7.83 28.12 11.25
CA GLY A 594 -7.75 29.56 10.95
C GLY A 594 -8.47 30.42 11.99
N GLU A 595 -9.50 29.87 12.65
CA GLU A 595 -10.20 30.51 13.76
C GLU A 595 -9.38 30.49 15.06
N GLN A 596 -8.70 29.39 15.39
CA GLN A 596 -7.78 29.33 16.53
C GLN A 596 -6.58 30.26 16.35
N VAL A 597 -6.04 30.37 15.12
CA VAL A 597 -4.99 31.33 14.77
C VAL A 597 -5.49 32.77 14.90
N ARG A 598 -6.71 33.08 14.42
CA ARG A 598 -7.33 34.42 14.56
C ARG A 598 -7.68 34.77 16.01
N ARG A 599 -8.19 33.82 16.79
CA ARG A 599 -8.46 34.00 18.23
C ARG A 599 -7.15 34.26 18.98
N ARG A 600 -6.06 33.58 18.62
CA ARG A 600 -4.71 33.84 19.16
C ARG A 600 -4.14 35.19 18.71
N ALA A 601 -4.28 35.56 17.45
CA ALA A 601 -3.87 36.87 16.93
C ALA A 601 -4.59 38.01 17.67
N LYS A 602 -5.90 37.83 17.94
CA LYS A 602 -6.70 38.72 18.79
C LYS A 602 -6.24 38.72 20.26
N ALA A 603 -5.91 37.55 20.82
CA ALA A 603 -5.42 37.44 22.21
C ALA A 603 -4.01 38.02 22.41
N ASN A 604 -3.16 37.97 21.38
CA ASN A 604 -1.78 38.47 21.41
C ASN A 604 -1.64 39.89 20.84
N GLY A 605 -2.74 40.62 20.66
CA GLY A 605 -2.74 42.03 20.22
C GLY A 605 -2.20 42.29 18.80
N GLY A 606 -1.97 41.26 17.99
CA GLY A 606 -1.38 41.36 16.67
C GLY A 606 -2.42 41.22 15.58
N GLY A 607 -2.86 42.34 14.99
CA GLY A 607 -3.58 42.32 13.72
C GLY A 607 -2.69 41.74 12.63
N VAL A 608 -3.14 40.65 11.98
CA VAL A 608 -2.53 40.16 10.74
C VAL A 608 -3.51 40.47 9.62
N ASP A 609 -3.10 41.43 8.79
CA ASP A 609 -3.73 41.80 7.53
C ASP A 609 -3.56 40.64 6.51
N PRO A 610 -4.60 40.19 5.80
CA PRO A 610 -4.50 39.02 4.92
C PRO A 610 -4.01 39.40 3.52
N ALA A 611 -2.87 38.83 3.10
CA ALA A 611 -2.49 38.67 1.70
C ALA A 611 -1.96 37.24 1.46
#